data_AF-A0A4P8RVX9-F1
#
_entry.id   AF-A0A4P8RVX9-F1
#
_cell.length_a   1.000
_cell.length_b   1.000
_cell.length_c   1.000
_cell.angle_alpha   90.00
_cell.angle_beta   90.00
_cell.angle_gamma   90.00
#
_symmetry.space_group_name_H-M   'P 1'
#
loop_
_entity.id
_entity.type
_entity.pdbx_description
1 polymer ?
#
loop_
_entity_poly.entity_id
_entity_poly.type
_entity_poly.pdbx_seq_one_letter_code
_entity_poly.pdbx_strand_id
1 'polypeptide(L)'
;MKGSATVPPAVAFRKTTQYVLPVEKAEAVEGYDVFPSFRIGEGKIGAGFDSFAGWLKNYNQVVLDGDPGVYWESFMGQLHPVLQNENVPVTLMPVNGALKGEDRVNAMVAPYLGGDDPIFGRVYDGSLADFFDREKLNGLHPAKEGLTILYGTGAALADWDCPVVFLEVPKNEVQYRSRAGVVCNIGESTPASPKQQYKRFYFVDWVVMNKHKKAWLPRVSAVVDEQRGTAITWMLGDDLRGALKQMSESAFRARPWFEAGAWGGNWIKENIRGVSPDVPNYAWSFELITPENGVVFESDRKLLEVSFANLMHYDNRAILGKAASCFGDEFPIRFDFLDTFDGGNLSVQCHPTKAYIKDNFGENFTQDETYYILDARQDAKVYLGFQEDVKKEEFRALLEKSAAEKEAIQVEDFIQVFPAKKHDLFLIPNGTVHCSGINNMVLEISSTPYIYTFKMYDWLRLDLDGNPRPLNIDRAFENLDFDRRGEAAARELISAQSIIRKGADWQLVNLSTHPEHFYAVHRFEFDTEVQAETEEQCHILSLVEGSSIVVRTGDVEQEVSYAETFVVPAAARAYTLVNRGPSRAKVVKAFVKDAYCGGTGDNQARR
;
A
#
# COMPACT_ATOMS: atom_id res chain seq x y z
N MET A 1 -51.01 22.59 -7.28
CA MET A 1 -49.92 21.69 -6.85
C MET A 1 -49.25 21.12 -8.10
N LYS A 2 -48.08 21.64 -8.48
CA LYS A 2 -47.22 20.98 -9.48
C LYS A 2 -45.96 20.59 -8.73
N GLY A 3 -45.79 19.29 -8.54
CA GLY A 3 -44.61 18.71 -7.90
C GLY A 3 -43.39 18.96 -8.76
N SER A 4 -42.39 19.62 -8.18
CA SER A 4 -41.03 19.66 -8.70
C SER A 4 -40.45 18.26 -8.57
N ALA A 5 -40.23 17.59 -9.70
CA ALA A 5 -39.42 16.40 -9.75
C ALA A 5 -37.97 16.84 -9.51
N THR A 6 -37.47 16.61 -8.31
CA THR A 6 -36.05 16.76 -7.98
C THR A 6 -35.27 15.77 -8.84
N VAL A 7 -34.51 16.29 -9.80
CA VAL A 7 -33.49 15.52 -10.51
C VAL A 7 -32.52 14.99 -9.45
N PRO A 8 -32.27 13.67 -9.37
CA PRO A 8 -31.27 13.14 -8.45
C PRO A 8 -29.92 13.83 -8.73
N PRO A 9 -29.15 14.22 -7.71
CA PRO A 9 -27.82 14.76 -7.94
C PRO A 9 -26.99 13.78 -8.77
N ALA A 10 -26.20 14.29 -9.72
CA ALA A 10 -25.28 13.47 -10.49
C ALA A 10 -24.36 12.70 -9.53
N VAL A 11 -24.25 11.39 -9.70
CA VAL A 11 -23.40 10.54 -8.85
C VAL A 11 -21.94 10.98 -9.07
N ALA A 12 -21.26 11.36 -8.00
CA ALA A 12 -19.86 11.77 -8.07
C ALA A 12 -18.98 10.58 -8.47
N PHE A 13 -17.95 10.80 -9.30
CA PHE A 13 -17.01 9.76 -9.72
C PHE A 13 -16.19 9.17 -8.56
N ARG A 14 -15.91 9.98 -7.53
CA ARG A 14 -15.16 9.61 -6.32
C ARG A 14 -15.70 10.36 -5.11
N LYS A 15 -15.66 9.74 -3.92
CA LYS A 15 -16.09 10.37 -2.66
C LYS A 15 -14.88 10.64 -1.76
N THR A 16 -14.23 11.77 -2.00
CA THR A 16 -13.10 12.29 -1.20
C THR A 16 -12.82 13.75 -1.59
N THR A 17 -12.20 14.50 -0.69
CA THR A 17 -11.64 15.84 -0.96
C THR A 17 -10.14 15.80 -1.25
N GLN A 18 -9.51 14.63 -1.18
CA GLN A 18 -8.11 14.45 -1.53
C GLN A 18 -7.90 14.68 -3.02
N TYR A 19 -6.73 15.19 -3.38
CA TYR A 19 -6.37 15.46 -4.76
C TYR A 19 -6.09 14.17 -5.54
N VAL A 20 -6.32 14.23 -6.85
CA VAL A 20 -5.93 13.17 -7.80
C VAL A 20 -4.55 13.48 -8.36
N LEU A 21 -3.80 12.46 -8.79
CA LEU A 21 -2.55 12.67 -9.51
C LEU A 21 -2.80 13.55 -10.74
N PRO A 22 -2.13 14.71 -10.90
CA PRO A 22 -2.34 15.54 -12.07
C PRO A 22 -1.85 14.84 -13.35
N VAL A 23 -2.27 15.33 -14.52
CA VAL A 23 -1.74 14.86 -15.81
C VAL A 23 -0.27 15.25 -15.94
N GLU A 24 0.10 16.44 -15.47
CA GLU A 24 1.46 16.97 -15.54
C GLU A 24 1.99 17.35 -14.16
N LYS A 25 3.29 17.15 -13.97
CA LYS A 25 4.04 17.55 -12.78
C LYS A 25 4.11 19.06 -12.68
N ALA A 26 3.97 19.58 -11.46
CA ALA A 26 4.20 20.99 -11.17
C ALA A 26 5.68 21.37 -11.40
N GLU A 27 5.94 22.62 -11.78
CA GLU A 27 7.30 23.08 -12.11
C GLU A 27 8.27 23.09 -10.92
N ALA A 28 7.74 23.26 -9.71
CA ALA A 28 8.50 23.20 -8.47
C ALA A 28 7.65 22.55 -7.37
N VAL A 29 8.28 21.65 -6.61
CA VAL A 29 7.75 21.10 -5.37
C VAL A 29 8.71 21.49 -4.26
N GLU A 30 8.27 22.30 -3.31
CA GLU A 30 9.06 22.68 -2.14
C GLU A 30 8.73 21.76 -0.97
N GLY A 31 9.72 21.05 -0.45
CA GLY A 31 9.55 20.14 0.68
C GLY A 31 8.98 18.79 0.25
N TYR A 32 8.12 18.20 1.08
CA TYR A 32 7.53 16.88 0.83
C TYR A 32 6.69 16.89 -0.46
N ASP A 33 7.02 15.98 -1.36
CA ASP A 33 6.32 15.71 -2.61
C ASP A 33 5.37 14.52 -2.43
N VAL A 34 4.06 14.82 -2.46
CA VAL A 34 2.98 13.83 -2.36
C VAL A 34 2.76 13.04 -3.67
N PHE A 35 3.36 13.48 -4.77
CA PHE A 35 3.29 12.82 -6.07
C PHE A 35 4.68 12.56 -6.65
N PRO A 36 5.58 11.86 -5.92
CA PRO A 36 6.93 11.66 -6.38
C PRO A 36 6.94 10.88 -7.69
N SER A 37 7.83 11.26 -8.61
CA SER A 37 7.92 10.68 -9.94
C SER A 37 9.33 10.24 -10.27
N PHE A 38 9.43 9.12 -10.99
CA PHE A 38 10.68 8.62 -11.56
C PHE A 38 10.78 9.08 -13.01
N ARG A 39 11.74 9.95 -13.30
CA ARG A 39 11.96 10.47 -14.65
C ARG A 39 12.45 9.37 -15.58
N ILE A 40 11.80 9.28 -16.73
CA ILE A 40 12.20 8.44 -17.85
C ILE A 40 12.53 9.32 -19.06
N GLY A 41 13.04 8.72 -20.13
CA GLY A 41 13.36 9.46 -21.36
C GLY A 41 12.17 10.24 -21.92
N GLU A 42 12.44 11.19 -22.82
CA GLU A 42 11.41 12.02 -23.46
C GLU A 42 10.51 11.22 -24.43
N GLY A 43 9.28 11.71 -24.63
CA GLY A 43 8.31 11.16 -25.58
C GLY A 43 7.71 9.81 -25.20
N LYS A 44 7.81 9.40 -23.93
CA LYS A 44 7.40 8.06 -23.45
C LYS A 44 5.98 7.99 -22.93
N ILE A 45 5.39 9.12 -22.55
CA ILE A 45 4.02 9.19 -22.04
C ILE A 45 3.17 10.07 -22.95
N GLY A 46 2.07 9.50 -23.45
CA GLY A 46 1.00 10.21 -24.14
C GLY A 46 -0.09 10.67 -23.18
N ALA A 47 -0.90 11.64 -23.60
CA ALA A 47 -2.04 12.15 -22.82
C ALA A 47 -3.29 12.33 -23.69
N GLY A 48 -4.46 12.08 -23.08
CA GLY A 48 -5.77 12.28 -23.70
C GLY A 48 -6.22 11.15 -24.63
N PHE A 49 -7.53 11.08 -24.83
CA PHE A 49 -8.16 10.05 -25.66
C PHE A 49 -7.80 10.16 -27.15
N ASP A 50 -7.58 11.38 -27.67
CA ASP A 50 -7.19 11.58 -29.09
C ASP A 50 -5.85 10.92 -29.42
N SER A 51 -4.83 11.10 -28.56
CA SER A 51 -3.52 10.48 -28.80
C SER A 51 -3.59 8.95 -28.70
N PHE A 52 -4.37 8.43 -27.75
CA PHE A 52 -4.58 7.01 -27.58
C PHE A 52 -5.36 6.38 -28.74
N ALA A 53 -6.45 7.03 -29.18
CA ALA A 53 -7.21 6.63 -30.37
C ALA A 53 -6.35 6.64 -31.64
N GLY A 54 -5.45 7.61 -31.76
CA GLY A 54 -4.46 7.69 -32.84
C GLY A 54 -3.52 6.48 -32.90
N TRP A 55 -3.24 5.84 -31.77
CA TRP A 55 -2.50 4.57 -31.74
C TRP A 55 -3.41 3.37 -32.05
N LEU A 56 -4.61 3.32 -31.47
CA LEU A 56 -5.57 2.22 -31.65
C LEU A 56 -6.00 2.02 -33.11
N LYS A 57 -6.16 3.11 -33.88
CA LYS A 57 -6.61 3.05 -35.28
C LYS A 57 -5.66 2.31 -36.23
N ASN A 58 -4.45 1.99 -35.78
CA ASN A 58 -3.48 1.21 -36.56
C ASN A 58 -3.76 -0.30 -36.50
N TYR A 59 -4.79 -0.72 -35.77
CA TYR A 59 -5.14 -2.12 -35.57
C TYR A 59 -6.61 -2.37 -35.97
N ASN A 60 -6.89 -3.59 -36.42
CA ASN A 60 -8.26 -4.04 -36.68
C ASN A 60 -8.90 -4.68 -35.44
N GLN A 61 -8.10 -5.05 -34.45
CA GLN A 61 -8.53 -5.75 -33.25
C GLN A 61 -7.66 -5.31 -32.09
N VAL A 62 -8.28 -4.95 -30.96
CA VAL A 62 -7.58 -4.60 -29.73
C VAL A 62 -8.35 -5.15 -28.54
N VAL A 63 -7.61 -5.62 -27.54
CA VAL A 63 -8.16 -5.97 -26.23
C VAL A 63 -7.83 -4.85 -25.23
N LEU A 64 -8.85 -4.35 -24.53
CA LEU A 64 -8.70 -3.45 -23.38
C LEU A 64 -9.04 -4.22 -22.10
N ASP A 65 -8.01 -4.70 -21.40
CA ASP A 65 -8.13 -5.31 -20.08
C ASP A 65 -7.85 -4.26 -19.01
N GLY A 66 -8.14 -4.54 -17.74
CA GLY A 66 -7.84 -3.59 -16.68
C GLY A 66 -8.28 -4.02 -15.29
N ASP A 67 -7.82 -3.26 -14.30
CA ASP A 67 -8.10 -3.51 -12.89
C ASP A 67 -9.60 -3.54 -12.54
N PRO A 68 -10.00 -4.28 -11.50
CA PRO A 68 -11.28 -4.04 -10.87
C PRO A 68 -11.31 -2.60 -10.32
N GLY A 69 -12.30 -1.82 -10.74
CA GLY A 69 -12.44 -0.41 -10.39
C GLY A 69 -12.23 0.57 -11.55
N VAL A 70 -11.77 0.12 -12.72
CA VAL A 70 -11.86 0.88 -13.97
C VAL A 70 -13.33 1.22 -14.25
N TYR A 71 -13.63 2.49 -14.53
CA TYR A 71 -15.00 2.88 -14.86
C TYR A 71 -15.28 2.73 -16.37
N TRP A 72 -15.46 1.48 -16.79
CA TRP A 72 -15.57 1.10 -18.21
C TRP A 72 -16.61 1.88 -19.02
N GLU A 73 -17.77 2.19 -18.44
CA GLU A 73 -18.81 2.97 -19.11
C GLU A 73 -18.31 4.39 -19.45
N SER A 74 -17.71 5.07 -18.48
CA SER A 74 -17.14 6.42 -18.67
C SER A 74 -15.95 6.39 -19.64
N PHE A 75 -15.06 5.42 -19.50
CA PHE A 75 -13.88 5.28 -20.36
C PHE A 75 -14.28 5.06 -21.82
N MET A 76 -15.16 4.09 -22.08
CA MET A 76 -15.62 3.80 -23.44
C MET A 76 -16.52 4.89 -24.00
N GLY A 77 -17.31 5.56 -23.15
CA GLY A 77 -18.12 6.72 -23.54
C GLY A 77 -17.30 7.93 -24.02
N GLN A 78 -16.03 8.03 -23.60
CA GLN A 78 -15.10 9.06 -24.06
C GLN A 78 -14.24 8.60 -25.24
N LEU A 79 -13.81 7.34 -25.26
CA LEU A 79 -12.99 6.80 -26.34
C LEU A 79 -13.77 6.59 -27.64
N HIS A 80 -14.99 6.07 -27.56
CA HIS A 80 -15.77 5.69 -28.75
C HIS A 80 -16.09 6.89 -29.67
N PRO A 81 -16.55 8.06 -29.16
CA PRO A 81 -16.76 9.23 -30.02
C PRO A 81 -15.49 9.70 -30.75
N VAL A 82 -14.33 9.62 -30.09
CA VAL A 82 -13.03 9.99 -30.70
C VAL A 82 -12.70 9.06 -31.87
N LEU A 83 -12.89 7.74 -31.71
CA LEU A 83 -12.67 6.78 -32.79
C LEU A 83 -13.66 6.94 -33.96
N GLN A 84 -14.92 7.30 -33.68
CA GLN A 84 -15.91 7.57 -34.72
C GLN A 84 -15.55 8.81 -35.56
N ASN A 85 -15.03 9.87 -34.93
CA ASN A 85 -14.60 11.09 -35.62
C ASN A 85 -13.44 10.83 -36.61
N GLU A 86 -12.64 9.80 -36.38
CA GLU A 86 -11.57 9.35 -37.28
C GLU A 86 -12.09 8.49 -38.45
N ASN A 87 -13.43 8.38 -38.64
CA ASN A 87 -14.10 7.53 -39.64
C ASN A 87 -13.74 6.03 -39.56
N VAL A 88 -13.40 5.55 -38.36
CA VAL A 88 -13.14 4.12 -38.12
C VAL A 88 -14.48 3.44 -37.76
N PRO A 89 -14.96 2.43 -38.52
CA PRO A 89 -16.06 1.59 -38.06
C PRO A 89 -15.60 0.81 -36.82
N VAL A 90 -16.26 0.99 -35.69
CA VAL A 90 -15.87 0.41 -34.40
C VAL A 90 -16.94 -0.55 -33.89
N THR A 91 -16.55 -1.78 -33.58
CA THR A 91 -17.38 -2.76 -32.87
C THR A 91 -16.88 -2.88 -31.43
N LEU A 92 -17.72 -2.53 -30.46
CA LEU A 92 -17.42 -2.67 -29.04
C LEU A 92 -18.02 -3.95 -28.49
N MET A 93 -17.21 -4.76 -27.79
CA MET A 93 -17.64 -6.01 -27.17
C MET A 93 -17.23 -6.04 -25.70
N PRO A 94 -18.18 -5.96 -24.75
CA PRO A 94 -17.87 -6.12 -23.34
C PRO A 94 -17.62 -7.59 -22.99
N VAL A 95 -16.52 -7.89 -22.31
CA VAL A 95 -16.20 -9.25 -21.83
C VAL A 95 -17.19 -9.73 -20.75
N ASN A 96 -17.90 -8.81 -20.09
CA ASN A 96 -18.84 -9.12 -19.00
C ASN A 96 -19.92 -10.14 -19.39
N GLY A 97 -20.29 -10.23 -20.67
CA GLY A 97 -21.23 -11.24 -21.17
C GLY A 97 -20.75 -12.69 -21.01
N ALA A 98 -19.43 -12.88 -20.84
CA ALA A 98 -18.79 -14.17 -20.60
C ALA A 98 -18.57 -14.48 -19.11
N LEU A 99 -18.92 -13.59 -18.18
CA LEU A 99 -18.87 -13.90 -16.75
C LEU A 99 -19.84 -15.04 -16.40
N LYS A 100 -19.48 -15.83 -15.39
CA LYS A 100 -20.44 -16.69 -14.68
C LYS A 100 -21.50 -15.81 -14.02
N GLY A 101 -22.70 -16.35 -13.83
CA GLY A 101 -23.78 -15.63 -13.14
C GLY A 101 -23.36 -15.20 -11.73
N GLU A 102 -23.85 -14.04 -11.28
CA GLU A 102 -23.50 -13.39 -10.01
C GLU A 102 -23.60 -14.37 -8.82
N ASP A 103 -24.71 -15.09 -8.68
CA ASP A 103 -24.91 -16.12 -7.64
C ASP A 103 -23.80 -17.18 -7.61
N ARG A 104 -23.31 -17.57 -8.78
CA ARG A 104 -22.26 -18.58 -8.91
C ARG A 104 -20.90 -18.02 -8.50
N VAL A 105 -20.58 -16.78 -8.90
CA VAL A 105 -19.34 -16.11 -8.48
C VAL A 105 -19.36 -15.89 -6.96
N ASN A 106 -20.49 -15.42 -6.43
CA ASN A 106 -20.67 -15.21 -4.99
C ASN A 106 -20.54 -16.50 -4.19
N ALA A 107 -21.14 -17.60 -4.64
CA ALA A 107 -20.98 -18.91 -4.01
C ALA A 107 -19.52 -19.41 -4.03
N MET A 108 -18.75 -19.08 -5.07
CA MET A 108 -17.34 -19.47 -5.19
C MET A 108 -16.45 -18.71 -4.20
N VAL A 109 -16.72 -17.42 -3.98
CA VAL A 109 -15.86 -16.57 -3.14
C VAL A 109 -16.29 -16.55 -1.67
N ALA A 110 -17.54 -16.89 -1.35
CA ALA A 110 -18.08 -16.87 0.01
C ALA A 110 -17.22 -17.59 1.07
N PRO A 111 -16.62 -18.77 0.82
CA PRO A 111 -15.75 -19.45 1.79
C PRO A 111 -14.49 -18.66 2.19
N TYR A 112 -14.08 -17.68 1.37
CA TYR A 112 -12.88 -16.86 1.55
C TYR A 112 -13.19 -15.53 2.24
N LEU A 113 -14.47 -15.18 2.39
CA LEU A 113 -14.88 -13.91 2.98
C LEU A 113 -15.15 -13.99 4.49
N GLY A 114 -14.81 -15.10 5.16
CA GLY A 114 -14.87 -15.19 6.63
C GLY A 114 -16.27 -15.07 7.25
N GLY A 115 -17.34 -15.26 6.48
CA GLY A 115 -18.72 -15.17 6.96
C GLY A 115 -19.07 -13.78 7.49
N ASP A 116 -19.54 -13.73 8.74
CA ASP A 116 -19.96 -12.49 9.42
C ASP A 116 -18.80 -11.68 10.01
N ASP A 117 -17.56 -12.15 9.91
CA ASP A 117 -16.40 -11.38 10.36
C ASP A 117 -16.35 -10.04 9.56
N PRO A 118 -16.32 -8.87 10.20
CA PRO A 118 -16.40 -7.60 9.48
C PRO A 118 -15.09 -7.23 8.76
N ILE A 119 -13.97 -7.88 9.07
CA ILE A 119 -12.64 -7.47 8.62
C ILE A 119 -11.92 -8.63 7.92
N PHE A 120 -11.87 -9.80 8.56
CA PHE A 120 -10.94 -10.87 8.17
C PHE A 120 -11.57 -11.89 7.23
N GLY A 121 -10.82 -12.26 6.21
CA GLY A 121 -11.10 -13.35 5.28
C GLY A 121 -9.87 -14.22 5.10
N ARG A 122 -9.84 -14.98 4.01
CA ARG A 122 -8.72 -15.82 3.59
C ARG A 122 -8.41 -15.54 2.13
N VAL A 123 -7.13 -15.50 1.78
CA VAL A 123 -6.68 -15.28 0.39
C VAL A 123 -7.26 -16.33 -0.55
N TYR A 124 -7.86 -15.89 -1.67
CA TYR A 124 -8.38 -16.77 -2.72
C TYR A 124 -7.23 -17.46 -3.47
N ASP A 125 -7.29 -18.79 -3.53
CA ASP A 125 -6.25 -19.62 -4.14
C ASP A 125 -6.41 -19.75 -5.66
N GLY A 126 -7.60 -19.50 -6.20
CA GLY A 126 -7.91 -19.56 -7.63
C GLY A 126 -7.34 -18.42 -8.48
N SER A 127 -7.93 -18.24 -9.66
CA SER A 127 -7.49 -17.35 -10.73
C SER A 127 -8.65 -16.53 -11.30
N LEU A 128 -8.34 -15.47 -12.06
CA LEU A 128 -9.37 -14.62 -12.66
C LEU A 128 -10.26 -15.41 -13.63
N ALA A 129 -9.71 -16.41 -14.30
CA ALA A 129 -10.44 -17.30 -15.22
C ALA A 129 -11.58 -18.08 -14.52
N ASP A 130 -11.48 -18.27 -13.21
CA ASP A 130 -12.52 -18.96 -12.45
C ASP A 130 -13.85 -18.20 -12.43
N PHE A 131 -13.86 -16.89 -12.72
CA PHE A 131 -15.08 -16.09 -12.75
C PHE A 131 -15.79 -16.08 -14.12
N PHE A 132 -15.20 -16.72 -15.14
CA PHE A 132 -15.71 -16.71 -16.50
C PHE A 132 -16.23 -18.07 -16.97
N ASP A 133 -17.23 -18.03 -17.83
CA ASP A 133 -17.68 -19.18 -18.61
C ASP A 133 -16.77 -19.35 -19.84
N ARG A 134 -16.07 -20.48 -19.89
CA ARG A 134 -15.06 -20.75 -20.91
C ARG A 134 -15.66 -20.86 -22.32
N GLU A 135 -16.86 -21.41 -22.47
CA GLU A 135 -17.49 -21.52 -23.79
C GLU A 135 -17.90 -20.15 -24.32
N LYS A 136 -18.44 -19.29 -23.45
CA LYS A 136 -18.78 -17.92 -23.81
C LYS A 136 -17.54 -17.09 -24.16
N LEU A 137 -16.47 -17.19 -23.35
CA LEU A 137 -15.20 -16.51 -23.63
C LEU A 137 -14.65 -16.92 -25.01
N ASN A 138 -14.57 -18.22 -25.27
CA ASN A 138 -14.06 -18.75 -26.54
C ASN A 138 -14.95 -18.38 -27.74
N GLY A 139 -16.23 -18.11 -27.51
CA GLY A 139 -17.17 -17.67 -28.55
C GLY A 139 -17.08 -16.18 -28.91
N LEU A 140 -16.28 -15.39 -28.18
CA LEU A 140 -16.04 -13.98 -28.51
C LEU A 140 -15.08 -13.91 -29.70
N HIS A 141 -15.59 -13.50 -30.85
CA HIS A 141 -14.82 -13.36 -32.08
C HIS A 141 -14.87 -11.92 -32.61
N PRO A 142 -13.76 -11.39 -33.13
CA PRO A 142 -13.72 -10.07 -33.73
C PRO A 142 -14.64 -9.98 -34.95
N ALA A 143 -15.15 -8.78 -35.22
CA ALA A 143 -15.88 -8.51 -36.46
C ALA A 143 -14.94 -8.64 -37.67
N LYS A 144 -15.51 -8.92 -38.84
CA LYS A 144 -14.75 -9.11 -40.09
C LYS A 144 -14.18 -7.81 -40.65
N GLU A 145 -14.80 -6.67 -40.35
CA GLU A 145 -14.45 -5.36 -40.88
C GLU A 145 -14.44 -4.33 -39.74
N GLY A 146 -13.60 -3.31 -39.89
CA GLY A 146 -13.43 -2.25 -38.89
C GLY A 146 -12.56 -2.67 -37.71
N LEU A 147 -12.45 -1.77 -36.73
CA LEU A 147 -11.79 -2.00 -35.45
C LEU A 147 -12.74 -2.69 -34.48
N THR A 148 -12.40 -3.89 -34.02
CA THR A 148 -13.10 -4.53 -32.90
C THR A 148 -12.35 -4.31 -31.60
N ILE A 149 -13.03 -3.80 -30.58
CA ILE A 149 -12.50 -3.62 -29.24
C ILE A 149 -13.23 -4.57 -28.29
N LEU A 150 -12.52 -5.59 -27.80
CA LEU A 150 -12.97 -6.40 -26.67
C LEU A 150 -12.51 -5.71 -25.38
N TYR A 151 -13.42 -5.34 -24.49
CA TYR A 151 -13.07 -4.57 -23.30
C TYR A 151 -13.71 -5.07 -22.01
N GLY A 152 -13.06 -4.79 -20.89
CA GLY A 152 -13.53 -5.11 -19.55
C GLY A 152 -12.48 -5.85 -18.73
N THR A 153 -12.69 -5.89 -17.42
CA THR A 153 -11.82 -6.61 -16.49
C THR A 153 -11.79 -8.11 -16.83
N GLY A 154 -10.63 -8.64 -17.18
CA GLY A 154 -10.43 -10.02 -17.65
C GLY A 154 -10.56 -10.22 -19.16
N ALA A 155 -10.65 -9.15 -19.97
CA ALA A 155 -10.79 -9.23 -21.42
C ALA A 155 -9.66 -10.02 -22.11
N ALA A 156 -8.43 -9.95 -21.59
CA ALA A 156 -7.30 -10.69 -22.16
C ALA A 156 -7.41 -12.21 -21.98
N LEU A 157 -8.33 -12.72 -21.14
CA LEU A 157 -8.61 -14.15 -21.05
C LEU A 157 -9.20 -14.76 -22.33
N ALA A 158 -9.72 -13.93 -23.25
CA ALA A 158 -10.12 -14.38 -24.58
C ALA A 158 -8.92 -14.78 -25.48
N ASP A 159 -7.69 -14.41 -25.09
CA ASP A 159 -6.41 -14.75 -25.74
C ASP A 159 -6.43 -14.51 -27.26
N TRP A 160 -6.97 -13.35 -27.65
CA TRP A 160 -6.90 -12.90 -29.03
C TRP A 160 -5.44 -12.58 -29.42
N ASP A 161 -5.05 -12.97 -30.63
CA ASP A 161 -3.73 -12.64 -31.19
C ASP A 161 -3.71 -11.19 -31.71
N CYS A 162 -3.78 -10.24 -30.78
CA CYS A 162 -3.79 -8.82 -31.05
C CYS A 162 -3.18 -8.01 -29.89
N PRO A 163 -2.98 -6.69 -30.05
CA PRO A 163 -2.50 -5.85 -28.97
C PRO A 163 -3.43 -5.88 -27.76
N VAL A 164 -2.83 -6.04 -26.58
CA VAL A 164 -3.51 -5.93 -25.29
C VAL A 164 -3.09 -4.63 -24.61
N VAL A 165 -4.07 -3.78 -24.32
CA VAL A 165 -3.91 -2.59 -23.48
C VAL A 165 -4.40 -2.92 -22.09
N PHE A 166 -3.61 -2.54 -21.08
CA PHE A 166 -4.00 -2.71 -19.69
C PHE A 166 -4.35 -1.35 -19.05
N LEU A 167 -5.56 -1.21 -18.54
CA LEU A 167 -6.01 -0.02 -17.81
C LEU A 167 -5.76 -0.21 -16.31
N GLU A 168 -5.04 0.73 -15.72
CA GLU A 168 -4.73 0.75 -14.30
C GLU A 168 -5.51 1.84 -13.57
N VAL A 169 -5.91 1.51 -12.34
CA VAL A 169 -6.49 2.44 -11.38
C VAL A 169 -5.85 2.16 -10.02
N PRO A 170 -5.21 3.17 -9.39
CA PRO A 170 -4.66 3.01 -8.05
C PRO A 170 -5.73 2.56 -7.04
N LYS A 171 -5.36 1.69 -6.10
CA LYS A 171 -6.34 1.06 -5.18
C LYS A 171 -7.05 2.06 -4.28
N ASN A 172 -6.39 3.14 -3.87
CA ASN A 172 -7.04 4.23 -3.14
C ASN A 172 -8.15 4.90 -3.97
N GLU A 173 -7.97 5.05 -5.28
CA GLU A 173 -9.02 5.54 -6.18
C GLU A 173 -10.17 4.55 -6.33
N VAL A 174 -9.88 3.25 -6.39
CA VAL A 174 -10.91 2.20 -6.35
C VAL A 174 -11.74 2.32 -5.07
N GLN A 175 -11.10 2.57 -3.92
CA GLN A 175 -11.80 2.79 -2.66
C GLN A 175 -12.65 4.06 -2.65
N TYR A 176 -12.17 5.19 -3.21
CA TYR A 176 -12.97 6.41 -3.31
C TYR A 176 -14.16 6.27 -4.25
N ARG A 177 -14.01 5.51 -5.34
CA ARG A 177 -15.09 5.15 -6.26
C ARG A 177 -16.09 4.21 -5.59
N SER A 178 -15.62 3.26 -4.78
CA SER A 178 -16.47 2.37 -3.99
C SER A 178 -17.30 3.17 -2.98
N ARG A 179 -16.69 4.12 -2.26
CA ARG A 179 -17.42 5.05 -1.36
C ARG A 179 -18.43 5.94 -2.09
N ALA A 180 -18.23 6.20 -3.38
CA ALA A 180 -19.18 6.91 -4.23
C ALA A 180 -20.27 6.01 -4.84
N GLY A 181 -20.12 4.69 -4.75
CA GLY A 181 -21.06 3.71 -5.29
C GLY A 181 -21.01 3.56 -6.82
N VAL A 182 -19.85 3.82 -7.46
CA VAL A 182 -19.72 3.79 -8.94
C VAL A 182 -18.93 2.59 -9.48
N VAL A 183 -18.39 1.74 -8.60
CA VAL A 183 -17.63 0.53 -8.99
C VAL A 183 -18.15 -0.70 -8.28
N CYS A 184 -17.98 -1.85 -8.91
CA CYS A 184 -18.39 -3.16 -8.41
C CYS A 184 -17.18 -4.09 -8.28
N ASN A 185 -17.29 -5.11 -7.42
CA ASN A 185 -16.37 -6.24 -7.45
C ASN A 185 -16.59 -7.08 -8.71
N ILE A 186 -15.61 -7.90 -9.08
CA ILE A 186 -15.66 -8.70 -10.32
C ILE A 186 -16.83 -9.68 -10.26
N GLY A 187 -17.77 -9.58 -11.20
CA GLY A 187 -18.95 -10.45 -11.27
C GLY A 187 -20.20 -9.90 -10.58
N GLU A 188 -20.10 -8.76 -9.89
CA GLU A 188 -21.26 -8.08 -9.29
C GLU A 188 -21.91 -7.11 -10.27
N SER A 189 -23.24 -7.04 -10.26
CA SER A 189 -24.02 -6.07 -11.03
C SER A 189 -24.34 -4.79 -10.26
N THR A 190 -24.22 -4.80 -8.93
CA THR A 190 -24.51 -3.65 -8.06
C THR A 190 -23.41 -3.42 -7.02
N PRO A 191 -23.13 -2.16 -6.63
CA PRO A 191 -22.13 -1.88 -5.62
C PRO A 191 -22.62 -2.33 -4.24
N ALA A 192 -21.84 -3.17 -3.56
CA ALA A 192 -22.02 -3.47 -2.15
C ALA A 192 -21.53 -2.31 -1.26
N SER A 193 -21.66 -2.44 0.07
CA SER A 193 -21.09 -1.42 0.97
C SER A 193 -19.57 -1.32 0.84
N PRO A 194 -18.95 -0.14 1.02
CA PRO A 194 -17.50 0.02 0.83
C PRO A 194 -16.66 -0.93 1.69
N LYS A 195 -17.10 -1.23 2.93
CA LYS A 195 -16.45 -2.18 3.83
C LYS A 195 -16.46 -3.61 3.25
N GLN A 196 -17.60 -4.05 2.71
CA GLN A 196 -17.71 -5.37 2.06
C GLN A 196 -16.91 -5.43 0.76
N GLN A 197 -16.95 -4.37 -0.05
CA GLN A 197 -16.20 -4.30 -1.30
C GLN A 197 -14.69 -4.36 -1.06
N TYR A 198 -14.18 -3.57 -0.12
CA TYR A 198 -12.76 -3.59 0.25
C TYR A 198 -12.31 -4.97 0.72
N LYS A 199 -13.09 -5.62 1.59
CA LYS A 199 -12.79 -6.99 2.04
C LYS A 199 -12.67 -7.96 0.87
N ARG A 200 -13.62 -7.96 -0.07
CA ARG A 200 -13.56 -8.81 -1.25
C ARG A 200 -12.42 -8.42 -2.20
N PHE A 201 -12.15 -7.12 -2.39
CA PHE A 201 -10.99 -6.66 -3.16
C PHE A 201 -9.68 -7.23 -2.58
N TYR A 202 -9.50 -7.12 -1.26
CA TYR A 202 -8.31 -7.57 -0.55
C TYR A 202 -8.08 -9.08 -0.69
N PHE A 203 -9.08 -9.89 -0.36
CA PHE A 203 -8.92 -11.33 -0.28
C PHE A 203 -9.12 -12.06 -1.62
N VAL A 204 -9.76 -11.42 -2.60
CA VAL A 204 -10.18 -12.09 -3.84
C VAL A 204 -9.75 -11.31 -5.09
N ASP A 205 -10.37 -10.16 -5.35
CA ASP A 205 -10.30 -9.54 -6.68
C ASP A 205 -8.89 -9.04 -7.01
N TRP A 206 -8.21 -8.36 -6.07
CA TRP A 206 -6.83 -7.91 -6.27
C TRP A 206 -5.84 -9.08 -6.31
N VAL A 207 -6.14 -10.17 -5.59
CA VAL A 207 -5.31 -11.39 -5.59
C VAL A 207 -5.32 -12.02 -6.98
N VAL A 208 -6.50 -12.26 -7.54
CA VAL A 208 -6.61 -12.85 -8.89
C VAL A 208 -6.12 -11.90 -9.98
N MET A 209 -6.32 -10.58 -9.79
CA MET A 209 -5.87 -9.59 -10.74
C MET A 209 -4.35 -9.47 -10.76
N ASN A 210 -3.67 -9.52 -9.62
CA ASN A 210 -2.21 -9.52 -9.58
C ASN A 210 -1.60 -10.73 -10.29
N LYS A 211 -2.19 -11.93 -10.12
CA LYS A 211 -1.79 -13.13 -10.88
C LYS A 211 -1.95 -12.93 -12.39
N HIS A 212 -3.08 -12.35 -12.81
CA HIS A 212 -3.38 -12.06 -14.22
C HIS A 212 -2.42 -11.01 -14.81
N LYS A 213 -2.21 -9.89 -14.10
CA LYS A 213 -1.24 -8.85 -14.47
C LYS A 213 0.16 -9.42 -14.65
N LYS A 214 0.64 -10.23 -13.70
CA LYS A 214 1.96 -10.87 -13.79
C LYS A 214 2.11 -11.70 -15.06
N ALA A 215 1.09 -12.49 -15.40
CA ALA A 215 1.11 -13.33 -16.61
C ALA A 215 1.12 -12.51 -17.91
N TRP A 216 0.46 -11.35 -17.92
CA TRP A 216 0.32 -10.50 -19.10
C TRP A 216 1.40 -9.44 -19.26
N LEU A 217 2.08 -8.99 -18.19
CA LEU A 217 3.08 -7.93 -18.22
C LEU A 217 4.12 -8.05 -19.37
N PRO A 218 4.62 -9.26 -19.73
CA PRO A 218 5.54 -9.42 -20.86
C PRO A 218 4.91 -9.15 -22.24
N ARG A 219 3.59 -9.27 -22.37
CA ARG A 219 2.82 -9.17 -23.63
C ARG A 219 1.99 -7.89 -23.74
N VAL A 220 1.85 -7.11 -22.66
CA VAL A 220 1.13 -5.83 -22.69
C VAL A 220 1.75 -4.92 -23.77
N SER A 221 0.89 -4.41 -24.65
CA SER A 221 1.25 -3.53 -25.77
C SER A 221 1.19 -2.05 -25.39
N ALA A 222 0.29 -1.68 -24.47
CA ALA A 222 0.22 -0.36 -23.87
C ALA A 222 -0.41 -0.43 -22.47
N VAL A 223 -0.10 0.54 -21.62
CA VAL A 223 -0.75 0.74 -20.31
C VAL A 223 -1.41 2.11 -20.28
N VAL A 224 -2.56 2.22 -19.62
CA VAL A 224 -3.33 3.46 -19.47
C VAL A 224 -3.58 3.70 -17.99
N ASP A 225 -3.26 4.89 -17.50
CA ASP A 225 -3.62 5.37 -16.17
C ASP A 225 -4.96 6.14 -16.27
N GLU A 226 -6.04 5.51 -15.78
CA GLU A 226 -7.42 6.00 -15.91
C GLU A 226 -7.86 6.87 -14.72
N GLN A 227 -7.00 7.10 -13.73
CA GLN A 227 -7.43 7.58 -12.40
C GLN A 227 -8.17 8.93 -12.39
N ARG A 228 -8.03 9.75 -13.44
CA ARG A 228 -8.53 11.14 -13.52
C ARG A 228 -9.95 11.25 -14.08
N GLY A 229 -10.57 10.14 -14.49
CA GLY A 229 -11.96 10.06 -14.95
C GLY A 229 -12.25 10.68 -16.32
N THR A 230 -11.85 11.94 -16.54
CA THR A 230 -12.04 12.66 -17.82
C THR A 230 -10.75 12.83 -18.64
N ALA A 231 -9.62 12.42 -18.06
CA ALA A 231 -8.31 12.49 -18.69
C ALA A 231 -7.58 11.17 -18.45
N ILE A 232 -6.74 10.81 -19.40
CA ILE A 232 -5.88 9.62 -19.31
C ILE A 232 -4.45 10.01 -19.65
N THR A 233 -3.49 9.29 -19.08
CA THR A 233 -2.14 9.18 -19.60
C THR A 233 -1.89 7.73 -19.98
N TRP A 234 -1.03 7.51 -20.97
CA TRP A 234 -0.75 6.16 -21.45
C TRP A 234 0.68 6.05 -21.98
N MET A 235 1.23 4.84 -21.99
CA MET A 235 2.55 4.55 -22.55
C MET A 235 2.59 3.19 -23.22
N LEU A 236 3.53 2.98 -24.13
CA LEU A 236 3.74 1.69 -24.77
C LEU A 236 4.31 0.68 -23.77
N GLY A 237 3.99 -0.60 -23.98
CA GLY A 237 4.42 -1.67 -23.09
C GLY A 237 5.93 -1.85 -23.03
N ASP A 238 6.64 -1.63 -24.15
CA ASP A 238 8.11 -1.66 -24.16
C ASP A 238 8.70 -0.52 -23.34
N ASP A 239 8.11 0.67 -23.40
CA ASP A 239 8.54 1.80 -22.59
C ASP A 239 8.26 1.56 -21.11
N LEU A 240 7.11 0.94 -20.76
CA LEU A 240 6.81 0.51 -19.38
C LEU A 240 7.88 -0.46 -18.87
N ARG A 241 8.16 -1.53 -19.61
CA ARG A 241 9.19 -2.52 -19.22
C ARG A 241 10.58 -1.90 -19.11
N GLY A 242 10.93 -0.97 -20.01
CA GLY A 242 12.17 -0.22 -19.94
C GLY A 242 12.25 0.71 -18.72
N ALA A 243 11.14 1.32 -18.32
CA ALA A 243 11.02 2.16 -17.14
C ALA A 243 11.13 1.33 -15.85
N LEU A 244 10.44 0.19 -15.76
CA LEU A 244 10.52 -0.75 -14.64
C LEU A 244 11.95 -1.27 -14.45
N LYS A 245 12.66 -1.59 -15.55
CA LYS A 245 14.07 -1.97 -15.49
C LYS A 245 14.94 -0.88 -14.88
N GLN A 246 14.85 0.36 -15.40
CA GLN A 246 15.66 1.48 -14.90
C GLN A 246 15.39 1.76 -13.42
N MET A 247 14.12 1.75 -13.01
CA MET A 247 13.71 1.91 -11.62
C MET A 247 14.24 0.79 -10.73
N SER A 248 14.28 -0.45 -11.22
CA SER A 248 14.79 -1.59 -10.45
C SER A 248 16.30 -1.55 -10.14
N GLU A 249 17.03 -0.63 -10.76
CA GLU A 249 18.48 -0.47 -10.63
C GLU A 249 18.86 0.87 -9.96
N SER A 250 17.88 1.68 -9.56
CA SER A 250 18.09 3.05 -9.05
C SER A 250 17.20 3.34 -7.84
N ALA A 251 17.56 4.37 -7.06
CA ALA A 251 16.69 4.86 -6.00
C ALA A 251 15.33 5.27 -6.59
N PHE A 252 14.24 5.05 -5.86
CA PHE A 252 12.91 5.48 -6.27
C PHE A 252 11.97 5.65 -5.07
N ARG A 253 10.82 6.28 -5.29
CA ARG A 253 9.76 6.43 -4.29
C ARG A 253 8.46 5.81 -4.80
N ALA A 254 7.72 5.19 -3.90
CA ALA A 254 6.32 4.87 -4.15
C ALA A 254 5.47 6.14 -3.99
N ARG A 255 4.30 6.19 -4.61
CA ARG A 255 3.33 7.27 -4.36
C ARG A 255 2.68 7.05 -3.00
N PRO A 256 2.86 7.94 -2.02
CA PRO A 256 2.22 7.81 -0.72
C PRO A 256 0.69 7.98 -0.85
N TRP A 257 -0.05 7.39 0.09
CA TRP A 257 -1.49 7.61 0.22
C TRP A 257 -1.83 7.94 1.68
N PHE A 258 -2.58 9.01 1.87
CA PHE A 258 -2.98 9.51 3.19
C PHE A 258 -4.43 9.14 3.48
N GLU A 259 -4.73 8.68 4.70
CA GLU A 259 -6.09 8.30 5.07
C GLU A 259 -6.47 8.87 6.45
N ALA A 260 -7.70 9.38 6.52
CA ALA A 260 -8.29 9.83 7.77
C ALA A 260 -8.61 8.64 8.67
N GLY A 261 -8.55 8.84 9.98
CA GLY A 261 -8.86 7.77 10.92
C GLY A 261 -9.49 8.29 12.20
N ALA A 262 -10.06 7.35 12.95
CA ALA A 262 -10.76 7.68 14.18
C ALA A 262 -9.83 8.34 15.22
N TRP A 263 -8.54 7.99 15.23
CA TRP A 263 -7.53 8.55 16.13
C TRP A 263 -6.67 9.66 15.50
N GLY A 264 -6.88 9.96 14.21
CA GLY A 264 -5.92 10.74 13.42
C GLY A 264 -5.69 12.15 13.95
N GLY A 265 -4.46 12.62 13.75
CA GLY A 265 -3.96 13.90 14.17
C GLY A 265 -3.83 14.93 13.05
N ASN A 266 -3.06 15.98 13.33
CA ASN A 266 -2.86 17.14 12.47
C ASN A 266 -1.41 17.36 12.00
N TRP A 267 -0.43 16.57 12.46
CA TRP A 267 0.96 16.78 12.08
C TRP A 267 1.14 16.70 10.56
N ILE A 268 0.52 15.72 9.89
CA ILE A 268 0.57 15.58 8.42
C ILE A 268 0.00 16.84 7.75
N LYS A 269 -1.14 17.35 8.23
CA LYS A 269 -1.78 18.55 7.68
C LYS A 269 -0.90 19.79 7.80
N GLU A 270 -0.17 19.89 8.91
CA GLU A 270 0.65 21.05 9.24
C GLU A 270 2.03 21.03 8.57
N ASN A 271 2.58 19.85 8.30
CA ASN A 271 3.97 19.69 7.84
C ASN A 271 4.10 19.21 6.38
N ILE A 272 3.09 18.54 5.82
CA ILE A 272 3.12 18.04 4.44
C ILE A 272 2.26 18.94 3.56
N ARG A 273 2.90 19.66 2.63
CA ARG A 273 2.19 20.42 1.61
C ARG A 273 1.64 19.45 0.55
N GLY A 274 0.47 19.75 0.00
CA GLY A 274 -0.14 18.95 -1.07
C GLY A 274 -1.13 17.89 -0.59
N VAL A 275 -1.30 17.70 0.72
CA VAL A 275 -2.49 17.00 1.25
C VAL A 275 -3.68 17.96 1.30
N SER A 276 -4.90 17.43 1.19
CA SER A 276 -6.11 18.26 1.23
C SER A 276 -6.40 18.74 2.66
N PRO A 277 -6.61 20.04 2.89
CA PRO A 277 -6.90 20.58 4.22
C PRO A 277 -8.33 20.24 4.70
N ASP A 278 -9.22 19.89 3.77
CA ASP A 278 -10.64 19.60 4.01
C ASP A 278 -10.87 18.19 4.56
N VAL A 279 -9.84 17.34 4.57
CA VAL A 279 -9.89 16.05 5.27
C VAL A 279 -9.83 16.33 6.78
N PRO A 280 -10.72 15.72 7.59
CA PRO A 280 -10.86 16.09 9.01
C PRO A 280 -9.56 15.95 9.81
N ASN A 281 -8.84 14.85 9.57
CA ASN A 281 -7.52 14.54 10.12
C ASN A 281 -6.78 13.61 9.15
N TYR A 282 -5.51 13.33 9.41
CA TYR A 282 -4.86 12.15 8.84
C TYR A 282 -4.42 11.27 9.99
N ALA A 283 -4.77 9.99 9.92
CA ALA A 283 -4.26 8.99 10.83
C ALA A 283 -3.05 8.30 10.21
N TRP A 284 -3.14 8.00 8.91
CA TRP A 284 -2.15 7.22 8.21
C TRP A 284 -1.51 7.98 7.06
N SER A 285 -0.22 7.73 6.82
CA SER A 285 0.43 7.92 5.52
C SER A 285 1.10 6.62 5.09
N PHE A 286 0.50 5.97 4.10
CA PHE A 286 1.02 4.74 3.50
C PHE A 286 2.19 5.11 2.59
N GLU A 287 3.34 5.40 3.19
CA GLU A 287 4.59 5.76 2.50
C GLU A 287 5.06 4.63 1.59
N LEU A 288 5.10 3.42 2.17
CA LEU A 288 5.46 2.20 1.47
C LEU A 288 4.69 1.00 2.04
N ILE A 289 3.39 0.92 1.77
CA ILE A 289 2.57 -0.30 1.85
C ILE A 289 2.35 -0.80 0.42
N THR A 290 3.34 -1.49 -0.14
CA THR A 290 3.39 -1.81 -1.59
C THR A 290 2.16 -2.53 -2.14
N PRO A 291 1.38 -3.33 -1.38
CA PRO A 291 0.11 -3.84 -1.87
C PRO A 291 -0.91 -2.74 -2.21
N GLU A 292 -0.84 -1.57 -1.58
CA GLU A 292 -1.74 -0.41 -1.81
C GLU A 292 -1.12 0.67 -2.71
N ASN A 293 0.21 0.80 -2.73
CA ASN A 293 0.88 1.89 -3.46
C ASN A 293 1.09 1.61 -4.95
N GLY A 294 1.20 2.71 -5.71
CA GLY A 294 1.75 2.75 -7.06
C GLY A 294 3.17 3.33 -7.09
N VAL A 295 3.77 3.29 -8.27
CA VAL A 295 4.95 4.08 -8.66
C VAL A 295 4.57 4.97 -9.83
N VAL A 296 5.08 6.20 -9.85
CA VAL A 296 4.75 7.19 -10.88
C VAL A 296 5.95 7.41 -11.78
N PHE A 297 5.74 7.33 -13.10
CA PHE A 297 6.72 7.70 -14.10
C PHE A 297 6.46 9.09 -14.64
N GLU A 298 7.52 9.80 -15.01
CA GLU A 298 7.47 11.13 -15.62
C GLU A 298 8.21 11.18 -16.96
N SER A 299 7.54 11.66 -18.01
CA SER A 299 8.10 11.97 -19.33
C SER A 299 7.49 13.26 -19.82
N ASP A 300 8.31 14.26 -20.17
CA ASP A 300 7.85 15.58 -20.63
C ASP A 300 6.82 16.19 -19.65
N ARG A 301 7.13 16.08 -18.35
CA ARG A 301 6.27 16.38 -17.20
C ARG A 301 5.00 15.55 -17.06
N LYS A 302 4.59 14.75 -18.05
CA LYS A 302 3.38 13.93 -17.95
C LYS A 302 3.60 12.80 -16.98
N LEU A 303 2.61 12.55 -16.13
CA LEU A 303 2.65 11.55 -15.07
C LEU A 303 1.79 10.35 -15.41
N LEU A 304 2.34 9.16 -15.21
CA LEU A 304 1.64 7.89 -15.37
C LEU A 304 1.93 7.01 -14.17
N GLU A 305 0.89 6.64 -13.43
CA GLU A 305 1.01 5.72 -12.31
C GLU A 305 0.73 4.28 -12.75
N VAL A 306 1.54 3.35 -12.25
CA VAL A 306 1.23 1.93 -12.27
C VAL A 306 1.36 1.36 -10.86
N SER A 307 0.70 0.24 -10.57
CA SER A 307 0.83 -0.46 -9.30
C SER A 307 2.29 -0.84 -9.04
N PHE A 308 2.74 -0.72 -7.78
CA PHE A 308 4.05 -1.20 -7.35
C PHE A 308 4.25 -2.69 -7.68
N ALA A 309 3.16 -3.46 -7.70
CA ALA A 309 3.20 -4.88 -8.09
C ALA A 309 3.85 -5.11 -9.46
N ASN A 310 3.71 -4.19 -10.42
CA ASN A 310 4.36 -4.33 -11.73
C ASN A 310 5.89 -4.31 -11.64
N LEU A 311 6.46 -3.56 -10.69
CA LEU A 311 7.91 -3.54 -10.44
C LEU A 311 8.38 -4.89 -9.88
N MET A 312 7.63 -5.45 -8.94
CA MET A 312 7.91 -6.77 -8.36
C MET A 312 7.75 -7.90 -9.38
N HIS A 313 6.68 -7.85 -10.19
CA HIS A 313 6.43 -8.84 -11.25
C HIS A 313 7.47 -8.79 -12.37
N TYR A 314 8.03 -7.61 -12.66
CA TYR A 314 9.05 -7.44 -13.68
C TYR A 314 10.37 -8.10 -13.29
N ASP A 315 10.92 -7.75 -12.12
CA ASP A 315 12.17 -8.33 -11.62
C ASP A 315 12.31 -8.19 -10.10
N ASN A 316 11.62 -9.05 -9.34
CA ASN A 316 11.76 -9.08 -7.88
C ASN A 316 13.20 -9.33 -7.39
N ARG A 317 14.07 -9.95 -8.21
CA ARG A 317 15.46 -10.23 -7.82
C ARG A 317 16.32 -9.00 -7.88
N ALA A 318 16.13 -8.15 -8.90
CA ALA A 318 16.79 -6.85 -8.96
C ALA A 318 16.44 -5.98 -7.76
N ILE A 319 15.18 -6.02 -7.31
CA ILE A 319 14.72 -5.28 -6.14
C ILE A 319 15.24 -5.88 -4.84
N LEU A 320 14.88 -7.13 -4.53
CA LEU A 320 15.07 -7.75 -3.22
C LEU A 320 16.45 -8.38 -3.01
N GLY A 321 17.19 -8.65 -4.09
CA GLY A 321 18.48 -9.33 -4.04
C GLY A 321 18.36 -10.69 -3.33
N LYS A 322 19.18 -10.91 -2.29
CA LYS A 322 19.23 -12.17 -1.54
C LYS A 322 17.89 -12.56 -0.89
N ALA A 323 17.01 -11.60 -0.62
CA ALA A 323 15.71 -11.86 -0.01
C ALA A 323 14.66 -12.39 -1.01
N ALA A 324 14.91 -12.29 -2.32
CA ALA A 324 13.93 -12.62 -3.36
C ALA A 324 13.43 -14.08 -3.27
N SER A 325 14.27 -15.04 -2.89
CA SER A 325 13.85 -16.44 -2.75
C SER A 325 12.86 -16.68 -1.62
N CYS A 326 12.87 -15.83 -0.59
CA CYS A 326 12.03 -15.99 0.60
C CYS A 326 10.66 -15.32 0.42
N PHE A 327 10.62 -14.18 -0.28
CA PHE A 327 9.40 -13.36 -0.39
C PHE A 327 8.78 -13.35 -1.79
N GLY A 328 9.50 -13.79 -2.83
CA GLY A 328 8.98 -13.78 -4.19
C GLY A 328 8.60 -12.37 -4.65
N ASP A 329 7.34 -12.19 -5.05
CA ASP A 329 6.82 -10.89 -5.47
C ASP A 329 6.26 -10.04 -4.33
N GLU A 330 6.23 -10.57 -3.10
CA GLU A 330 5.78 -9.83 -1.92
C GLU A 330 6.94 -8.95 -1.44
N PHE A 331 6.76 -7.63 -1.47
CA PHE A 331 7.76 -6.73 -0.89
C PHE A 331 7.69 -6.88 0.65
N PRO A 332 8.80 -7.12 1.37
CA PRO A 332 8.74 -7.67 2.73
C PRO A 332 8.49 -6.65 3.83
N ILE A 333 9.00 -5.41 3.68
CA ILE A 333 9.03 -4.39 4.73
C ILE A 333 8.17 -3.21 4.28
N ARG A 334 7.31 -2.72 5.17
CA ARG A 334 6.52 -1.51 4.98
C ARG A 334 6.94 -0.38 5.89
N PHE A 335 6.76 0.84 5.40
CA PHE A 335 6.87 2.09 6.16
C PHE A 335 5.50 2.78 6.13
N ASP A 336 4.98 3.16 7.29
CA ASP A 336 3.71 3.87 7.44
C ASP A 336 3.89 4.98 8.49
N PHE A 337 3.27 6.15 8.29
CA PHE A 337 3.20 7.15 9.34
C PHE A 337 1.90 7.04 10.12
N LEU A 338 2.01 6.99 11.44
CA LEU A 338 0.88 7.05 12.37
C LEU A 338 0.89 8.39 13.09
N ASP A 339 -0.07 9.25 12.74
CA ASP A 339 -0.22 10.60 13.29
C ASP A 339 -1.24 10.65 14.44
N THR A 340 -0.75 10.81 15.68
CA THR A 340 -1.58 11.02 16.87
C THR A 340 -1.47 12.43 17.45
N PHE A 341 -0.88 13.39 16.73
CA PHE A 341 -0.76 14.78 17.18
C PHE A 341 -2.11 15.47 17.26
N ASP A 342 -2.50 15.91 18.46
CA ASP A 342 -3.85 16.47 18.73
C ASP A 342 -5.00 15.51 18.39
N GLY A 343 -4.69 14.23 18.19
CA GLY A 343 -5.63 13.16 17.92
C GLY A 343 -5.94 12.35 19.18
N GLY A 344 -6.09 11.04 19.01
CA GLY A 344 -6.30 10.09 20.09
C GLY A 344 -5.23 9.01 20.15
N ASN A 345 -5.24 8.21 21.22
CA ASN A 345 -4.47 6.98 21.28
C ASN A 345 -4.89 6.03 20.13
N LEU A 346 -3.93 5.30 19.59
CA LEU A 346 -4.22 4.11 18.81
C LEU A 346 -4.95 3.08 19.68
N SER A 347 -5.61 2.10 19.08
CA SER A 347 -6.21 1.01 19.84
C SER A 347 -5.16 0.22 20.62
N VAL A 348 -5.51 -0.26 21.81
CA VAL A 348 -4.76 -1.30 22.52
C VAL A 348 -4.94 -2.60 21.73
N GLN A 349 -3.84 -3.14 21.24
CA GLN A 349 -3.87 -4.17 20.21
C GLN A 349 -2.68 -5.13 20.30
N CYS A 350 -2.75 -6.21 19.51
CA CYS A 350 -1.63 -7.09 19.22
C CYS A 350 -1.75 -7.62 17.77
N HIS A 351 -0.66 -8.20 17.27
CA HIS A 351 -0.62 -8.88 15.97
C HIS A 351 -0.62 -10.39 16.15
N PRO A 352 -1.18 -11.16 15.19
CA PRO A 352 -1.23 -12.61 15.26
C PRO A 352 0.17 -13.22 15.30
N THR A 353 0.31 -14.35 15.97
CA THR A 353 1.51 -15.18 15.87
C THR A 353 1.66 -15.76 14.47
N LYS A 354 2.88 -16.18 14.11
CA LYS A 354 3.17 -16.83 12.81
C LYS A 354 2.31 -18.07 12.58
N ALA A 355 2.08 -18.88 13.61
CA ALA A 355 1.19 -20.04 13.50
C ALA A 355 -0.26 -19.61 13.27
N TYR A 356 -0.75 -18.64 14.05
CA TYR A 356 -2.13 -18.17 13.94
C TYR A 356 -2.46 -17.59 12.57
N ILE A 357 -1.60 -16.71 12.05
CA ILE A 357 -1.85 -16.05 10.76
C ILE A 357 -1.89 -17.06 9.62
N LYS A 358 -1.05 -18.10 9.70
CA LYS A 358 -1.00 -19.17 8.70
C LYS A 358 -2.25 -20.03 8.73
N ASP A 359 -2.63 -20.50 9.92
CA ASP A 359 -3.73 -21.44 10.10
C ASP A 359 -5.11 -20.79 9.86
N ASN A 360 -5.26 -19.51 10.20
CA ASN A 360 -6.55 -18.82 10.12
C ASN A 360 -6.74 -17.98 8.85
N PHE A 361 -5.67 -17.41 8.28
CA PHE A 361 -5.77 -16.47 7.14
C PHE A 361 -4.97 -16.91 5.91
N GLY A 362 -4.08 -17.90 6.04
CA GLY A 362 -3.29 -18.46 4.95
C GLY A 362 -1.99 -17.72 4.64
N GLU A 363 -1.68 -16.65 5.38
CA GLU A 363 -0.50 -15.80 5.18
C GLU A 363 0.80 -16.51 5.55
N ASN A 364 1.89 -16.16 4.88
CA ASN A 364 3.20 -16.83 5.05
C ASN A 364 4.09 -16.19 6.12
N PHE A 365 3.84 -14.94 6.47
CA PHE A 365 4.52 -14.23 7.54
C PHE A 365 3.54 -13.29 8.23
N THR A 366 3.84 -12.94 9.47
CA THR A 366 2.97 -12.10 10.30
C THR A 366 3.50 -10.67 10.39
N GLN A 367 2.70 -9.80 10.97
CA GLN A 367 3.07 -8.43 11.31
C GLN A 367 3.93 -8.41 12.59
N ASP A 368 5.24 -8.40 12.40
CA ASP A 368 6.20 -7.86 13.36
C ASP A 368 6.44 -6.38 13.02
N GLU A 369 6.39 -5.49 14.01
CA GLU A 369 6.49 -4.04 13.80
C GLU A 369 7.44 -3.34 14.79
N THR A 370 7.69 -2.06 14.52
CA THR A 370 8.41 -1.16 15.41
C THR A 370 7.84 0.24 15.30
N TYR A 371 7.89 1.00 16.40
CA TYR A 371 7.59 2.43 16.39
C TYR A 371 8.88 3.22 16.46
N TYR A 372 9.32 3.75 15.31
CA TYR A 372 10.36 4.77 15.28
C TYR A 372 9.68 6.13 15.46
N ILE A 373 10.04 6.87 16.50
CA ILE A 373 9.40 8.16 16.79
C ILE A 373 10.02 9.22 15.88
N LEU A 374 9.33 9.57 14.78
CA LEU A 374 9.77 10.64 13.87
C LEU A 374 9.73 11.98 14.58
N ASP A 375 8.64 12.25 15.31
CA ASP A 375 8.42 13.46 16.09
C ASP A 375 7.51 13.18 17.28
N ALA A 376 7.63 13.96 18.35
CA ALA A 376 6.85 13.75 19.56
C ALA A 376 6.78 15.02 20.42
N ARG A 377 5.64 15.22 21.10
CA ARG A 377 5.56 16.22 22.20
C ARG A 377 6.17 15.68 23.49
N GLN A 378 6.37 16.59 24.44
CA GLN A 378 7.02 16.27 25.73
C GLN A 378 6.28 15.20 26.55
N ASP A 379 4.97 15.09 26.40
CA ASP A 379 4.11 14.15 27.12
C ASP A 379 3.78 12.86 26.35
N ALA A 380 4.37 12.70 25.16
CA ALA A 380 4.15 11.55 24.29
C ALA A 380 4.64 10.24 24.94
N LYS A 381 3.87 9.17 24.72
CA LYS A 381 4.07 7.87 25.36
C LYS A 381 3.79 6.72 24.40
N VAL A 382 4.35 5.56 24.69
CA VAL A 382 4.00 4.28 24.08
C VAL A 382 3.61 3.30 25.19
N TYR A 383 2.46 2.65 25.01
CA TYR A 383 1.99 1.55 25.83
C TYR A 383 2.59 0.26 25.25
N LEU A 384 3.31 -0.52 26.05
CA LEU A 384 4.09 -1.65 25.52
C LEU A 384 4.38 -2.70 26.59
N GLY A 385 3.95 -3.95 26.36
CA GLY A 385 4.17 -5.05 27.28
C GLY A 385 3.34 -4.92 28.57
N PHE A 386 3.23 -6.03 29.30
CA PHE A 386 2.38 -6.09 30.49
C PHE A 386 3.10 -5.63 31.76
N GLN A 387 2.33 -5.27 32.79
CA GLN A 387 2.83 -5.11 34.15
C GLN A 387 3.35 -6.46 34.70
N GLU A 388 4.32 -6.42 35.62
CA GLU A 388 4.96 -7.63 36.19
C GLU A 388 3.94 -8.60 36.82
N ASP A 389 2.94 -8.07 37.51
CA ASP A 389 1.93 -8.84 38.25
C ASP A 389 0.63 -9.09 37.48
N VAL A 390 0.61 -8.81 36.17
CA VAL A 390 -0.56 -8.95 35.29
C VAL A 390 -1.27 -10.29 35.48
N LYS A 391 -2.60 -10.24 35.60
CA LYS A 391 -3.48 -11.41 35.61
C LYS A 391 -4.28 -11.46 34.31
N LYS A 392 -4.04 -12.51 33.51
CA LYS A 392 -4.68 -12.71 32.20
C LYS A 392 -6.20 -12.66 32.30
N GLU A 393 -6.76 -13.35 33.29
CA GLU A 393 -8.21 -13.49 33.49
C GLU A 393 -8.85 -12.16 33.90
N GLU A 394 -8.19 -11.37 34.75
CA GLU A 394 -8.68 -10.06 35.19
C GLU A 394 -8.65 -9.05 34.03
N PHE A 395 -7.57 -9.05 33.24
CA PHE A 395 -7.46 -8.20 32.05
C PHE A 395 -8.56 -8.52 31.04
N ARG A 396 -8.80 -9.81 30.78
CA ARG A 396 -9.87 -10.25 29.86
C ARG A 396 -11.25 -9.79 30.34
N ALA A 397 -11.56 -10.06 31.61
CA ALA A 397 -12.84 -9.69 32.19
C ALA A 397 -13.07 -8.17 32.14
N LEU A 398 -12.03 -7.37 32.36
CA LEU A 398 -12.09 -5.92 32.28
C LEU A 398 -12.41 -5.44 30.84
N LEU A 399 -11.76 -6.01 29.84
CA LEU A 399 -12.01 -5.68 28.42
C LEU A 399 -13.42 -6.07 27.99
N GLU A 400 -13.87 -7.27 28.35
CA GLU A 400 -15.22 -7.77 28.04
C GLU A 400 -16.30 -6.92 28.71
N LYS A 401 -16.11 -6.58 29.99
CA LYS A 401 -17.00 -5.68 30.72
C LYS A 401 -17.05 -4.31 30.05
N SER A 402 -15.89 -3.72 29.72
CA SER A 402 -15.81 -2.44 29.01
C SER A 402 -16.59 -2.45 27.70
N ALA A 403 -16.43 -3.50 26.89
CA ALA A 403 -17.13 -3.65 25.62
C ALA A 403 -18.65 -3.79 25.80
N ALA A 404 -19.10 -4.57 26.80
CA ALA A 404 -20.51 -4.81 27.06
C ALA A 404 -21.23 -3.59 27.66
N GLU A 405 -20.60 -2.94 28.64
CA GLU A 405 -21.19 -1.85 29.43
C GLU A 405 -20.84 -0.46 28.88
N LYS A 406 -19.92 -0.38 27.91
CA LYS A 406 -19.38 0.87 27.35
C LYS A 406 -18.74 1.76 28.43
N GLU A 407 -18.04 1.13 29.37
CA GLU A 407 -17.32 1.80 30.45
C GLU A 407 -15.84 1.96 30.09
N ALA A 408 -15.28 3.16 30.35
CA ALA A 408 -13.87 3.41 30.12
C ALA A 408 -13.02 2.66 31.15
N ILE A 409 -11.84 2.19 30.73
CA ILE A 409 -10.95 1.40 31.58
C ILE A 409 -9.57 2.04 31.66
N GLN A 410 -8.90 1.81 32.79
CA GLN A 410 -7.51 2.21 33.02
C GLN A 410 -6.61 1.04 32.60
N VAL A 411 -6.07 1.11 31.39
CA VAL A 411 -5.25 0.02 30.83
C VAL A 411 -3.84 -0.01 31.42
N GLU A 412 -3.39 1.09 32.01
CA GLU A 412 -2.10 1.26 32.68
C GLU A 412 -1.92 0.32 33.88
N ASP A 413 -3.02 -0.15 34.46
CA ASP A 413 -3.00 -1.14 35.56
C ASP A 413 -2.56 -2.53 35.05
N PHE A 414 -2.60 -2.76 33.74
CA PHE A 414 -2.24 -4.03 33.10
C PHE A 414 -1.08 -3.91 32.11
N ILE A 415 -0.87 -2.72 31.53
CA ILE A 415 0.08 -2.47 30.44
C ILE A 415 1.09 -1.41 30.89
N GLN A 416 2.37 -1.64 30.63
CA GLN A 416 3.42 -0.67 30.92
C GLN A 416 3.37 0.52 29.97
N VAL A 417 3.85 1.66 30.46
CA VAL A 417 3.86 2.94 29.72
C VAL A 417 5.25 3.53 29.74
N PHE A 418 5.80 3.79 28.56
CA PHE A 418 7.12 4.36 28.39
C PHE A 418 7.02 5.76 27.75
N PRO A 419 7.82 6.74 28.22
CA PRO A 419 7.91 8.03 27.55
C PRO A 419 8.54 7.85 26.17
N ALA A 420 8.00 8.54 25.17
CA ALA A 420 8.48 8.51 23.79
C ALA A 420 9.20 9.82 23.47
N LYS A 421 10.39 9.73 22.88
CA LYS A 421 11.14 10.89 22.40
C LYS A 421 11.50 10.71 20.94
N LYS A 422 11.68 11.85 20.26
CA LYS A 422 12.18 11.90 18.89
C LYS A 422 13.41 11.00 18.73
N HIS A 423 13.33 10.09 17.78
CA HIS A 423 14.32 9.08 17.41
C HIS A 423 14.51 7.88 18.33
N ASP A 424 13.61 7.67 19.29
CA ASP A 424 13.47 6.39 19.98
C ASP A 424 12.91 5.33 19.01
N LEU A 425 13.21 4.06 19.29
CA LEU A 425 12.68 2.91 18.56
C LEU A 425 12.12 1.89 19.57
N PHE A 426 10.82 1.65 19.51
CA PHE A 426 10.13 0.62 20.27
C PHE A 426 9.91 -0.62 19.40
N LEU A 427 10.07 -1.80 19.98
CA LEU A 427 10.06 -3.08 19.29
C LEU A 427 8.78 -3.84 19.63
N ILE A 428 8.05 -4.28 18.61
CA ILE A 428 6.73 -4.88 18.76
C ILE A 428 6.72 -6.19 17.95
N PRO A 429 7.39 -7.24 18.45
CA PRO A 429 7.24 -8.57 17.88
C PRO A 429 5.78 -9.04 18.02
N ASN A 430 5.31 -9.85 17.08
CA ASN A 430 3.96 -10.43 17.06
C ASN A 430 3.54 -11.00 18.42
N GLY A 431 2.28 -10.82 18.83
CA GLY A 431 1.79 -11.19 20.17
C GLY A 431 2.07 -10.18 21.29
N THR A 432 2.81 -9.10 21.04
CA THR A 432 3.03 -8.03 22.04
C THR A 432 1.78 -7.16 22.18
N VAL A 433 1.32 -6.93 23.41
CA VAL A 433 0.34 -5.88 23.68
C VAL A 433 0.98 -4.50 23.52
N HIS A 434 0.37 -3.64 22.71
CA HIS A 434 0.92 -2.32 22.45
C HIS A 434 -0.15 -1.29 22.05
N CYS A 435 0.22 -0.01 22.14
CA CYS A 435 -0.56 1.13 21.65
C CYS A 435 0.34 2.38 21.57
N SER A 436 0.34 3.09 20.44
CA SER A 436 0.92 4.43 20.36
C SER A 436 -0.01 5.45 21.04
N GLY A 437 0.52 6.19 22.02
CA GLY A 437 -0.23 7.22 22.72
C GLY A 437 -0.41 8.49 21.89
N ILE A 438 -1.19 9.45 22.39
CA ILE A 438 -1.33 10.78 21.80
C ILE A 438 0.02 11.49 21.63
N ASN A 439 0.06 12.44 20.69
CA ASN A 439 1.20 13.32 20.43
C ASN A 439 2.48 12.63 19.95
N ASN A 440 2.34 11.52 19.22
CA ASN A 440 3.41 10.85 18.49
C ASN A 440 3.19 10.99 16.98
N MET A 441 4.28 11.21 16.25
CA MET A 441 4.36 10.93 14.83
C MET A 441 5.28 9.73 14.70
N VAL A 442 4.68 8.57 14.47
CA VAL A 442 5.40 7.31 14.41
C VAL A 442 5.70 6.97 12.96
N LEU A 443 6.95 6.72 12.63
CA LEU A 443 7.31 5.92 11.47
C LEU A 443 7.24 4.45 11.88
N GLU A 444 6.16 3.78 11.51
CA GLU A 444 6.00 2.35 11.70
C GLU A 444 6.87 1.62 10.67
N ILE A 445 7.85 0.87 11.15
CA ILE A 445 8.65 -0.03 10.32
C ILE A 445 8.20 -1.44 10.64
N SER A 446 7.55 -2.09 9.68
CA SER A 446 6.83 -3.35 9.89
C SER A 446 7.04 -4.33 8.75
N SER A 447 6.71 -5.59 9.01
CA SER A 447 6.36 -6.57 7.97
C SER A 447 5.18 -6.08 7.14
N THR A 448 5.13 -6.43 5.86
CA THR A 448 4.08 -5.93 4.96
C THR A 448 2.63 -6.28 5.30
N PRO A 449 2.23 -7.48 5.76
CA PRO A 449 0.83 -7.79 6.09
C PRO A 449 0.24 -6.77 7.06
N TYR A 450 -0.79 -6.02 6.61
CA TYR A 450 -1.18 -4.75 7.25
C TYR A 450 -2.63 -4.69 7.74
N ILE A 451 -3.47 -5.68 7.39
CA ILE A 451 -4.88 -5.69 7.83
C ILE A 451 -5.06 -6.42 9.17
N TYR A 452 -4.05 -7.16 9.64
CA TYR A 452 -4.15 -8.12 10.77
C TYR A 452 -3.79 -7.49 12.12
N THR A 453 -4.74 -6.75 12.68
CA THR A 453 -4.62 -6.12 13.99
C THR A 453 -5.78 -6.54 14.89
N PHE A 454 -5.47 -7.20 16.01
CA PHE A 454 -6.48 -7.61 16.99
C PHE A 454 -6.65 -6.54 18.06
N LYS A 455 -7.66 -5.70 17.85
CA LYS A 455 -7.99 -4.60 18.76
C LYS A 455 -8.73 -5.15 19.98
N MET A 456 -8.24 -4.84 21.18
CA MET A 456 -8.86 -5.26 22.44
C MET A 456 -9.63 -4.12 23.09
N TYR A 457 -9.09 -2.90 23.01
CA TYR A 457 -9.72 -1.71 23.55
C TYR A 457 -9.43 -0.52 22.64
N ASP A 458 -10.46 0.28 22.35
CA ASP A 458 -10.37 1.43 21.44
C ASP A 458 -10.85 2.73 22.10
N TRP A 459 -10.67 2.86 23.41
CA TRP A 459 -10.96 4.09 24.16
C TRP A 459 -12.43 4.55 24.04
N LEU A 460 -13.33 3.59 23.79
CA LEU A 460 -14.75 3.82 23.49
C LEU A 460 -15.02 4.81 22.34
N ARG A 461 -14.03 5.02 21.48
CA ARG A 461 -14.13 5.96 20.38
C ARG A 461 -14.98 5.39 19.24
N LEU A 462 -15.66 6.27 18.53
CA LEU A 462 -16.42 5.95 17.32
C LEU A 462 -15.55 6.11 16.07
N ASP A 463 -15.90 5.39 15.00
CA ASP A 463 -15.35 5.64 13.67
C ASP A 463 -15.89 6.95 13.08
N LEU A 464 -15.38 7.32 11.91
CA LEU A 464 -15.79 8.55 11.21
C LEU A 464 -17.27 8.54 10.78
N ASP A 465 -17.92 7.36 10.78
CA ASP A 465 -19.34 7.19 10.51
C ASP A 465 -20.20 7.17 11.80
N GLY A 466 -19.58 7.33 12.97
CA GLY A 466 -20.28 7.35 14.27
C GLY A 466 -20.56 5.96 14.86
N ASN A 467 -19.92 4.90 14.38
CA ASN A 467 -20.10 3.54 14.87
C ASN A 467 -18.92 3.07 15.75
N PRO A 468 -19.14 2.24 16.77
CA PRO A 468 -18.03 1.59 17.47
C PRO A 468 -17.19 0.76 16.51
N ARG A 469 -15.86 0.81 16.65
CA ARG A 469 -14.98 -0.05 15.85
C ARG A 469 -15.03 -1.50 16.37
N PRO A 470 -14.98 -2.52 15.48
CA PRO A 470 -14.95 -3.91 15.92
C PRO A 470 -13.75 -4.20 16.84
N LEU A 471 -14.00 -4.97 17.89
CA LEU A 471 -12.99 -5.52 18.81
C LEU A 471 -12.81 -7.02 18.54
N ASN A 472 -11.62 -7.53 18.82
CA ASN A 472 -11.18 -8.91 18.56
C ASN A 472 -10.54 -9.50 19.83
N ILE A 473 -11.21 -9.37 20.98
CA ILE A 473 -10.67 -9.78 22.29
C ILE A 473 -10.29 -11.27 22.27
N ASP A 474 -11.16 -12.17 21.81
CA ASP A 474 -10.86 -13.61 21.77
C ASP A 474 -9.59 -13.92 20.96
N ARG A 475 -9.52 -13.40 19.72
CA ARG A 475 -8.35 -13.57 18.84
C ARG A 475 -7.09 -12.98 19.45
N ALA A 476 -7.18 -11.85 20.14
CA ALA A 476 -6.05 -11.27 20.83
C ALA A 476 -5.55 -12.21 21.93
N PHE A 477 -6.43 -12.76 22.77
CA PHE A 477 -6.06 -13.67 23.85
C PHE A 477 -5.53 -15.04 23.40
N GLU A 478 -5.78 -15.42 22.16
CA GLU A 478 -5.16 -16.57 21.47
C GLU A 478 -3.70 -16.29 21.03
N ASN A 479 -3.28 -15.02 21.01
CA ASN A 479 -1.99 -14.59 20.45
C ASN A 479 -1.10 -13.81 21.42
N LEU A 480 -1.66 -13.22 22.48
CA LEU A 480 -0.91 -12.42 23.45
C LEU A 480 0.17 -13.23 24.15
N ASP A 481 1.38 -12.70 24.13
CA ASP A 481 2.51 -13.19 24.92
C ASP A 481 2.56 -12.43 26.26
N PHE A 482 2.12 -13.10 27.33
CA PHE A 482 2.10 -12.54 28.69
C PHE A 482 3.47 -12.59 29.39
N ASP A 483 4.48 -13.25 28.81
CA ASP A 483 5.83 -13.27 29.36
C ASP A 483 6.59 -11.97 29.04
N ARG A 484 6.09 -11.18 28.09
CA ARG A 484 6.56 -9.82 27.77
C ARG A 484 6.06 -8.82 28.80
N ARG A 485 6.56 -8.94 30.02
CA ARG A 485 6.15 -8.13 31.18
C ARG A 485 7.32 -7.59 32.01
N GLY A 486 7.00 -6.62 32.86
CA GLY A 486 7.93 -5.97 33.80
C GLY A 486 9.28 -5.58 33.19
N GLU A 487 10.37 -5.88 33.90
CA GLU A 487 11.73 -5.51 33.49
C GLU A 487 12.18 -6.19 32.18
N ALA A 488 11.66 -7.40 31.89
CA ALA A 488 11.98 -8.09 30.66
C ALA A 488 11.46 -7.33 29.44
N ALA A 489 10.21 -6.85 29.50
CA ALA A 489 9.63 -6.01 28.45
C ALA A 489 10.44 -4.72 28.24
N ALA A 490 10.80 -4.01 29.32
CA ALA A 490 11.59 -2.78 29.20
C ALA A 490 12.97 -3.01 28.56
N ARG A 491 13.61 -4.15 28.84
CA ARG A 491 14.92 -4.51 28.29
C ARG A 491 14.85 -4.98 26.83
N GLU A 492 13.81 -5.73 26.48
CA GLU A 492 13.75 -6.47 25.21
C GLU A 492 12.92 -5.75 24.14
N LEU A 493 12.01 -4.87 24.55
CA LEU A 493 11.09 -4.16 23.65
C LEU A 493 11.48 -2.69 23.41
N ILE A 494 12.56 -2.21 24.02
CA ILE A 494 13.10 -0.87 23.78
C ILE A 494 14.47 -1.01 23.12
N SER A 495 14.64 -0.39 21.95
CA SER A 495 15.89 -0.48 21.20
C SER A 495 17.03 0.24 21.91
N ALA A 496 18.14 -0.45 22.11
CA ALA A 496 19.43 0.16 22.40
C ALA A 496 20.06 0.74 21.12
N GLN A 497 20.80 1.84 21.27
CA GLN A 497 21.54 2.47 20.17
C GLN A 497 23.05 2.22 20.35
N SER A 498 23.73 1.86 19.27
CA SER A 498 25.19 1.69 19.28
C SER A 498 25.81 2.10 17.95
N ILE A 499 27.01 2.68 17.97
CA ILE A 499 27.69 3.10 16.75
C ILE A 499 28.36 1.87 16.10
N ILE A 500 28.03 1.59 14.85
CA ILE A 500 28.64 0.52 14.04
C ILE A 500 29.94 1.06 13.42
N ARG A 501 29.85 2.21 12.75
CA ARG A 501 30.95 2.85 12.02
C ARG A 501 30.83 4.37 12.13
N LYS A 502 31.95 5.08 12.00
CA LYS A 502 32.00 6.55 11.94
C LYS A 502 33.08 7.03 10.98
N GLY A 503 32.81 8.16 10.33
CA GLY A 503 33.75 8.91 9.51
C GLY A 503 34.11 10.25 10.14
N ALA A 504 34.47 11.23 9.32
CA ALA A 504 34.85 12.57 9.76
C ALA A 504 33.67 13.35 10.36
N ASP A 505 32.52 13.30 9.69
CA ASP A 505 31.30 14.06 9.99
C ASP A 505 30.03 13.20 9.86
N TRP A 506 30.20 11.88 9.77
CA TRP A 506 29.09 10.92 9.70
C TRP A 506 29.26 9.75 10.67
N GLN A 507 28.14 9.13 11.06
CA GLN A 507 28.11 7.86 11.76
C GLN A 507 26.96 6.97 11.29
N LEU A 508 27.16 5.67 11.39
CA LEU A 508 26.14 4.65 11.19
C LEU A 508 25.81 4.03 12.55
N VAL A 509 24.57 4.21 12.98
CA VAL A 509 24.05 3.76 14.27
C VAL A 509 23.21 2.50 14.05
N ASN A 510 23.46 1.45 14.83
CA ASN A 510 22.57 0.31 14.99
C ASN A 510 21.44 0.69 15.93
N LEU A 511 20.20 0.48 15.52
CA LEU A 511 19.03 0.46 16.40
C LEU A 511 18.69 -1.02 16.59
N SER A 512 19.03 -1.58 17.77
CA SER A 512 18.85 -3.01 18.02
C SER A 512 17.40 -3.43 17.78
N THR A 513 17.20 -4.50 17.02
CA THR A 513 15.87 -5.08 16.75
C THR A 513 15.67 -6.36 17.56
N HIS A 514 14.40 -6.71 17.79
CA HIS A 514 14.06 -7.97 18.46
C HIS A 514 14.53 -9.18 17.63
N PRO A 515 14.93 -10.30 18.26
CA PRO A 515 15.34 -11.51 17.52
C PRO A 515 14.26 -12.06 16.57
N GLU A 516 12.98 -11.87 16.88
CA GLU A 516 11.88 -12.32 16.03
C GLU A 516 11.69 -11.48 14.75
N HIS A 517 12.16 -10.22 14.76
CA HIS A 517 12.08 -9.35 13.58
C HIS A 517 13.03 -9.86 12.50
N PHE A 518 12.49 -10.15 11.31
CA PHE A 518 13.32 -10.61 10.18
C PHE A 518 14.17 -9.49 9.56
N TYR A 519 13.90 -8.23 9.92
CA TYR A 519 14.59 -7.05 9.42
C TYR A 519 15.46 -6.41 10.52
N ALA A 520 16.47 -5.66 10.08
CA ALA A 520 17.32 -4.83 10.92
C ALA A 520 17.03 -3.35 10.63
N VAL A 521 17.33 -2.48 11.60
CA VAL A 521 17.16 -1.03 11.47
C VAL A 521 18.46 -0.34 11.85
N HIS A 522 19.01 0.42 10.93
CA HIS A 522 20.15 1.31 11.17
C HIS A 522 19.74 2.76 10.93
N ARG A 523 20.57 3.71 11.38
CA ARG A 523 20.41 5.13 11.10
C ARG A 523 21.74 5.76 10.69
N PHE A 524 21.78 6.36 9.51
CA PHE A 524 22.87 7.25 9.13
C PHE A 524 22.64 8.60 9.79
N GLU A 525 23.70 9.22 10.30
CA GLU A 525 23.69 10.60 10.78
C GLU A 525 24.90 11.33 10.21
N PHE A 526 24.72 12.38 9.42
CA PHE A 526 25.80 12.98 8.62
C PHE A 526 25.59 14.47 8.36
N ASP A 527 26.68 15.23 8.31
CA ASP A 527 26.64 16.67 8.02
C ASP A 527 26.81 16.97 6.53
N THR A 528 27.71 16.27 5.82
CA THR A 528 27.94 16.47 4.37
C THR A 528 27.43 15.33 3.50
N GLU A 529 28.11 14.19 3.45
CA GLU A 529 27.71 13.04 2.66
C GLU A 529 28.14 11.70 3.29
N VAL A 530 27.44 10.63 2.90
CA VAL A 530 27.79 9.26 3.28
C VAL A 530 27.56 8.32 2.10
N GLN A 531 28.51 7.40 1.89
CA GLN A 531 28.42 6.33 0.89
C GLN A 531 28.05 5.01 1.57
N ALA A 532 27.24 4.21 0.89
CA ALA A 532 26.84 2.89 1.36
C ALA A 532 26.72 1.90 0.20
N GLU A 533 27.09 0.65 0.47
CA GLU A 533 26.82 -0.48 -0.41
C GLU A 533 25.48 -1.12 -0.05
N THR A 534 24.79 -1.69 -1.02
CA THR A 534 23.53 -2.42 -0.81
C THR A 534 23.77 -3.83 -0.27
N GLU A 535 24.99 -4.35 -0.41
CA GLU A 535 25.36 -5.70 0.04
C GLU A 535 24.41 -6.80 -0.50
N GLU A 536 23.91 -6.59 -1.73
CA GLU A 536 22.89 -7.41 -2.41
C GLU A 536 21.54 -7.48 -1.68
N GLN A 537 21.17 -6.42 -0.96
CA GLN A 537 19.91 -6.30 -0.25
C GLN A 537 19.15 -5.03 -0.66
N CYS A 538 17.82 -5.11 -0.62
CA CYS A 538 16.99 -3.92 -0.72
C CYS A 538 17.09 -3.10 0.56
N HIS A 539 17.28 -1.79 0.42
CA HIS A 539 17.21 -0.85 1.53
C HIS A 539 15.96 0.02 1.42
N ILE A 540 15.19 0.10 2.50
CA ILE A 540 14.08 1.04 2.65
C ILE A 540 14.57 2.14 3.57
N LEU A 541 14.48 3.41 3.13
CA LEU A 541 15.04 4.53 3.86
C LEU A 541 14.03 5.66 4.03
N SER A 542 14.14 6.41 5.12
CA SER A 542 13.36 7.63 5.35
C SER A 542 14.23 8.74 5.93
N LEU A 543 14.10 9.96 5.41
CA LEU A 543 14.76 11.14 5.97
C LEU A 543 14.01 11.61 7.22
N VAL A 544 14.58 11.32 8.39
CA VAL A 544 13.91 11.51 9.69
C VAL A 544 14.47 12.69 10.50
N GLU A 545 15.47 13.40 10.00
CA GLU A 545 16.02 14.66 10.54
C GLU A 545 16.80 15.39 9.43
N GLY A 546 16.83 16.72 9.47
CA GLY A 546 17.34 17.54 8.37
C GLY A 546 16.25 17.92 7.38
N SER A 547 16.51 18.89 6.50
CA SER A 547 15.50 19.46 5.60
C SER A 547 15.36 18.70 4.28
N SER A 548 16.47 18.41 3.61
CA SER A 548 16.51 17.64 2.37
C SER A 548 17.89 17.03 2.12
N ILE A 549 17.90 15.95 1.35
CA ILE A 549 19.09 15.25 0.87
C ILE A 549 18.97 14.99 -0.63
N VAL A 550 20.10 14.71 -1.28
CA VAL A 550 20.13 14.09 -2.60
C VAL A 550 20.62 12.65 -2.47
N VAL A 551 19.89 11.72 -3.06
CA VAL A 551 20.25 10.31 -3.19
C VAL A 551 20.80 10.09 -4.59
N ARG A 552 22.02 9.55 -4.67
CA ARG A 552 22.69 9.22 -5.94
C ARG A 552 22.83 7.72 -6.10
N THR A 553 22.32 7.16 -7.19
CA THR A 553 22.48 5.76 -7.59
C THR A 553 22.90 5.69 -9.06
N GLY A 554 24.16 5.35 -9.33
CA GLY A 554 24.72 5.48 -10.67
C GLY A 554 24.61 6.92 -11.18
N ASP A 555 23.99 7.10 -12.35
CA ASP A 555 23.76 8.40 -12.97
C ASP A 555 22.42 9.06 -12.55
N VAL A 556 21.63 8.39 -11.70
CA VAL A 556 20.33 8.89 -11.23
C VAL A 556 20.52 9.65 -9.92
N GLU A 557 20.01 10.89 -9.88
CA GLU A 557 19.89 11.70 -8.66
C GLU A 557 18.40 11.94 -8.33
N GLN A 558 18.04 11.82 -7.06
CA GLN A 558 16.72 12.17 -6.55
C GLN A 558 16.85 13.04 -5.30
N GLU A 559 16.06 14.11 -5.23
CA GLU A 559 15.90 14.89 -4.02
C GLU A 559 14.89 14.21 -3.10
N VAL A 560 15.20 14.17 -1.82
CA VAL A 560 14.36 13.61 -0.76
C VAL A 560 14.26 14.63 0.36
N SER A 561 13.05 15.07 0.65
CA SER A 561 12.71 16.02 1.71
C SER A 561 12.42 15.33 3.03
N TYR A 562 12.42 16.10 4.12
CA TYR A 562 12.07 15.60 5.45
C TYR A 562 10.76 14.81 5.44
N ALA A 563 10.74 13.70 6.18
CA ALA A 563 9.67 12.72 6.27
C ALA A 563 9.40 11.89 5.01
N GLU A 564 10.18 12.04 3.93
CA GLU A 564 9.98 11.21 2.75
C GLU A 564 10.67 9.85 2.86
N THR A 565 9.96 8.82 2.43
CA THR A 565 10.47 7.44 2.30
C THR A 565 10.87 7.16 0.86
N PHE A 566 11.99 6.44 0.68
CA PHE A 566 12.50 5.99 -0.61
C PHE A 566 13.11 4.58 -0.50
N VAL A 567 13.25 3.92 -1.64
CA VAL A 567 13.79 2.57 -1.77
C VAL A 567 15.06 2.62 -2.59
N VAL A 568 16.10 1.92 -2.15
CA VAL A 568 17.29 1.61 -2.96
C VAL A 568 17.30 0.10 -3.22
N PRO A 569 17.04 -0.35 -4.46
CA PRO A 569 17.09 -1.75 -4.86
C PRO A 569 18.45 -2.41 -4.59
N ALA A 570 18.45 -3.73 -4.40
CA ALA A 570 19.69 -4.50 -4.31
C ALA A 570 20.59 -4.29 -5.55
N ALA A 571 19.98 -4.25 -6.74
CA ALA A 571 20.69 -4.08 -8.02
C ALA A 571 21.35 -2.71 -8.20
N ALA A 572 21.03 -1.70 -7.38
CA ALA A 572 21.73 -0.42 -7.38
C ALA A 572 23.20 -0.55 -6.92
N ARG A 573 23.53 -1.61 -6.16
CA ARG A 573 24.86 -1.99 -5.61
C ARG A 573 25.44 -1.01 -4.59
N ALA A 574 25.37 0.29 -4.85
CA ALA A 574 25.85 1.34 -3.96
C ALA A 574 25.07 2.65 -4.20
N TYR A 575 25.10 3.51 -3.20
CA TYR A 575 24.48 4.83 -3.27
C TYR A 575 25.21 5.84 -2.37
N THR A 576 25.03 7.12 -2.69
CA THR A 576 25.53 8.23 -1.88
C THR A 576 24.36 9.07 -1.41
N LEU A 577 24.34 9.42 -0.12
CA LEU A 577 23.42 10.38 0.46
C LEU A 577 24.17 11.68 0.68
N VAL A 578 23.68 12.79 0.13
CA VAL A 578 24.29 14.12 0.22
C VAL A 578 23.33 15.06 0.94
N ASN A 579 23.75 15.62 2.05
CA ASN A 579 22.97 16.58 2.80
C ASN A 579 22.94 17.93 2.07
N ARG A 580 21.74 18.45 1.84
CA ARG A 580 21.53 19.80 1.28
C ARG A 580 21.11 20.81 2.34
N GLY A 581 20.71 20.33 3.51
CA GLY A 581 20.28 21.16 4.63
C GLY A 581 21.44 21.77 5.42
N PRO A 582 21.16 22.82 6.21
CA PRO A 582 22.15 23.48 7.07
C PRO A 582 22.43 22.71 8.37
N SER A 583 21.59 21.73 8.72
CA SER A 583 21.70 20.91 9.92
C SER A 583 22.03 19.47 9.57
N ARG A 584 22.51 18.72 10.57
CA ARG A 584 22.81 17.29 10.45
C ARG A 584 21.58 16.52 9.95
N ALA A 585 21.74 15.76 8.88
CA ALA A 585 20.72 14.86 8.39
C ALA A 585 20.74 13.53 9.16
N LYS A 586 19.56 12.92 9.34
CA LYS A 586 19.46 11.52 9.79
C LYS A 586 18.54 10.74 8.88
N VAL A 587 19.02 9.60 8.41
CA VAL A 587 18.27 8.71 7.51
C VAL A 587 18.18 7.34 8.16
N VAL A 588 16.95 6.93 8.50
CA VAL A 588 16.69 5.56 8.97
C VAL A 588 16.72 4.63 7.77
N LYS A 589 17.31 3.45 7.97
CA LYS A 589 17.45 2.39 6.97
C LYS A 589 16.95 1.08 7.56
N ALA A 590 15.97 0.46 6.92
CA ALA A 590 15.56 -0.92 7.19
C ALA A 590 15.94 -1.85 6.03
N PHE A 591 16.29 -3.08 6.37
CA PHE A 591 16.66 -4.12 5.40
C PHE A 591 16.48 -5.52 6.01
N VAL A 592 16.30 -6.54 5.16
CA VAL A 592 16.15 -7.93 5.62
C VAL A 592 17.48 -8.45 6.16
N LYS A 593 17.48 -9.10 7.34
CA LYS A 593 18.69 -9.70 7.92
C LYS A 593 19.14 -10.89 7.07
N ASP A 594 20.46 -11.09 6.92
CA ASP A 594 21.02 -12.21 6.14
C ASP A 594 20.50 -13.59 6.57
N ALA A 595 20.19 -13.78 7.87
CA ALA A 595 19.61 -15.03 8.38
C ALA A 595 18.24 -15.38 7.75
N TYR A 596 17.57 -14.41 7.14
CA TYR A 596 16.31 -14.56 6.43
C TYR A 596 16.49 -14.40 4.90
N CYS A 597 17.73 -14.30 4.43
CA CYS A 597 18.13 -14.24 3.03
C CYS A 597 18.74 -15.58 2.59
N GLY A 598 17.92 -16.58 2.31
CA GLY A 598 18.42 -17.87 1.82
C GLY A 598 17.37 -18.98 1.89
N GLY A 599 16.95 -19.47 0.72
CA GLY A 599 16.06 -20.62 0.58
C GLY A 599 16.70 -21.97 0.89
N THR A 600 17.62 -22.08 1.85
CA THR A 600 17.98 -23.40 2.39
C THR A 600 16.83 -23.86 3.27
N GLY A 601 16.21 -24.98 2.89
CA GLY A 601 15.04 -25.59 3.53
C GLY A 601 15.26 -26.08 4.96
N ASP A 602 15.67 -25.18 5.85
CA ASP A 602 15.80 -25.36 7.30
C ASP A 602 14.93 -24.34 8.06
N ASN A 603 13.81 -23.95 7.45
CA ASN A 603 12.65 -23.39 8.18
C ASN A 603 11.88 -24.50 8.93
N GLN A 604 12.52 -25.65 9.20
CA GLN A 604 12.14 -26.55 10.28
C GLN A 604 13.07 -26.29 11.46
N ALA A 605 12.48 -25.93 12.60
CA ALA A 605 13.10 -25.92 13.92
C ALA A 605 14.09 -24.78 14.23
N ARG A 606 13.54 -23.61 14.52
CA ARG A 606 13.81 -23.01 15.84
C ARG A 606 12.48 -22.84 16.55
N ARG A 607 12.32 -23.68 17.56
CA ARG A 607 11.16 -23.81 18.45
C ARG A 607 10.86 -22.54 19.19
#